data_AF-A0A7X6LSS0-F1
#
_entry.id   AF-A0A7X6LSS0-F1
#
_cell.length_a   1.000
_cell.length_b   1.000
_cell.length_c   1.000
_cell.angle_alpha   90.00
_cell.angle_beta   90.00
_cell.angle_gamma   90.00
#
_symmetry.space_group_name_H-M   'P 1'
#
loop_
_entity.id
_entity.type
_entity.pdbx_description
1 polymer ?
#
loop_
_entity_poly.entity_id
_entity_poly.type
_entity_poly.pdbx_seq_one_letter_code
_entity_poly.pdbx_strand_id
1 'polypeptide(L)'
;MASNPISQEEARAALAQIDDIEHQSQRKHTPSWVYAVLGTSFGVTVAGTIMQWTYWWVLFAVLIIACITLAVWDHNRNVRPSMKQPIQEDPKTNWPAALAPVIVMPLIWLIPEGSVIGATIAGVVVAVVFTAVLICGEKRR
;
A
#
# COMPACT_ATOMS: atom_id res chain seq x y z
N MET A 1 29.27 -3.23 -40.00
CA MET A 1 28.20 -2.58 -39.22
C MET A 1 28.34 -1.09 -39.46
N ALA A 2 27.44 -0.50 -40.26
CA ALA A 2 27.48 0.93 -40.58
C ALA A 2 26.85 1.71 -39.41
N SER A 3 27.66 2.50 -38.70
CA SER A 3 27.17 3.47 -37.74
C SER A 3 26.62 4.67 -38.54
N ASN A 4 25.30 4.72 -38.75
CA ASN A 4 24.68 5.92 -39.29
C ASN A 4 24.89 7.07 -38.28
N PRO A 5 25.48 8.21 -38.70
CA PRO A 5 25.60 9.37 -37.84
C PRO A 5 24.20 9.97 -37.66
N ILE A 6 23.57 9.62 -36.54
CA ILE A 6 22.28 10.19 -36.14
C ILE A 6 22.49 11.69 -35.91
N SER A 7 21.62 12.53 -36.48
CA SER A 7 21.72 13.97 -36.27
C SER A 7 21.42 14.31 -34.81
N GLN A 8 22.02 15.40 -34.28
CA GLN A 8 21.80 15.80 -32.88
C GLN A 8 20.32 16.09 -32.59
N GLU A 9 19.56 16.51 -33.60
CA GLU A 9 18.11 16.77 -33.52
C GLU A 9 17.31 15.47 -33.45
N GLU A 10 17.66 14.45 -34.25
CA GLU A 10 17.06 13.12 -34.18
C GLU A 10 17.36 12.43 -32.84
N ALA A 11 18.58 12.58 -32.32
CA ALA A 11 18.95 12.06 -31.02
C ALA A 11 18.15 12.73 -29.88
N ARG A 12 17.94 14.05 -29.95
CA ARG A 12 17.15 14.80 -28.97
C ARG A 12 15.66 14.45 -29.05
N ALA A 13 15.12 14.27 -30.24
CA ALA A 13 13.74 13.85 -30.43
C ALA A 13 13.51 12.43 -29.90
N ALA A 14 14.44 11.51 -30.15
CA ALA A 14 14.38 10.15 -29.61
C ALA A 14 14.47 10.15 -28.07
N LEU A 15 15.36 10.96 -27.48
CA LEU A 15 15.46 11.09 -26.02
C LEU A 15 14.21 11.71 -25.41
N ALA A 16 13.61 12.73 -26.03
CA ALA A 16 12.36 13.32 -25.55
C ALA A 16 11.21 12.32 -25.62
N GLN A 17 11.18 11.45 -26.64
CA GLN A 17 10.17 10.40 -26.76
C GLN A 17 10.36 9.30 -25.72
N ILE A 18 11.61 8.94 -25.42
CA ILE A 18 11.95 8.00 -24.34
C ILE A 18 11.57 8.60 -22.99
N ASP A 19 11.86 9.88 -22.75
CA ASP A 19 11.54 10.59 -21.51
C ASP A 19 10.01 10.69 -21.30
N ASP A 20 9.25 10.96 -22.35
CA ASP A 20 7.77 10.99 -22.29
C ASP A 20 7.18 9.60 -22.05
N ILE A 21 7.76 8.55 -22.66
CA ILE A 21 7.39 7.14 -22.37
C ILE A 21 7.79 6.76 -20.94
N GLU A 22 8.96 7.19 -20.46
CA GLU A 22 9.42 6.97 -19.09
C GLU A 22 8.45 7.63 -18.12
N HIS A 23 8.08 8.89 -18.36
CA HIS A 23 7.11 9.64 -17.55
C HIS A 23 5.72 9.00 -17.55
N GLN A 24 5.26 8.48 -18.71
CA GLN A 24 3.99 7.74 -18.80
C GLN A 24 4.07 6.34 -18.17
N SER A 25 5.26 5.74 -18.13
CA SER A 25 5.51 4.43 -17.52
C SER A 25 5.76 4.50 -16.01
N GLN A 26 6.04 5.69 -15.45
CA GLN A 26 6.16 5.88 -14.01
C GLN A 26 4.88 5.38 -13.33
N ARG A 27 5.07 4.46 -12.37
CA ARG A 27 3.98 3.79 -11.64
C ARG A 27 2.95 4.83 -11.17
N LYS A 28 1.68 4.62 -11.51
CA LYS A 28 0.58 5.35 -10.88
C LYS A 28 0.54 4.98 -9.40
N HIS A 29 1.15 5.84 -8.58
CA HIS A 29 1.12 5.71 -7.13
C HIS A 29 -0.31 5.59 -6.61
N THR A 30 -0.50 4.67 -5.67
CA THR A 30 -1.77 4.62 -4.93
C THR A 30 -1.89 5.91 -4.12
N PRO A 31 -2.99 6.68 -4.27
CA PRO A 31 -3.08 7.97 -3.63
C PRO A 31 -3.14 7.81 -2.10
N SER A 32 -2.41 8.67 -1.39
CA SER A 32 -2.16 8.54 0.07
C SER A 32 -3.42 8.48 0.92
N TRP A 33 -4.52 9.08 0.46
CA TRP A 33 -5.81 9.04 1.15
C TRP A 33 -6.40 7.63 1.23
N VAL A 34 -6.10 6.73 0.28
CA VAL A 34 -6.57 5.33 0.31
C VAL A 34 -5.94 4.61 1.50
N TYR A 35 -4.64 4.85 1.76
CA TYR A 35 -3.96 4.29 2.93
C TYR A 35 -4.47 4.88 4.23
N ALA A 36 -4.84 6.17 4.26
CA ALA A 36 -5.48 6.78 5.41
C ALA A 36 -6.84 6.12 5.71
N VAL A 37 -7.68 5.90 4.69
CA VAL A 37 -8.97 5.21 4.84
C VAL A 37 -8.79 3.77 5.35
N LEU A 38 -7.83 3.03 4.80
CA LEU A 38 -7.51 1.68 5.27
C LEU A 38 -7.03 1.70 6.73
N GLY A 39 -6.08 2.57 7.06
CA GLY A 39 -5.56 2.70 8.42
C GLY A 39 -6.65 3.07 9.43
N THR A 40 -7.47 4.07 9.12
CA THR A 40 -8.61 4.45 9.98
C THR A 40 -9.58 3.29 10.14
N SER A 41 -9.87 2.53 9.09
CA SER A 41 -10.77 1.37 9.16
C SER A 41 -10.20 0.25 10.05
N PHE A 42 -8.89 -0.02 9.98
CA PHE A 42 -8.21 -0.92 10.92
C PHE A 42 -8.32 -0.42 12.37
N GLY A 43 -8.14 0.89 12.59
CA GLY A 43 -8.32 1.52 13.90
C GLY A 43 -9.74 1.37 14.45
N VAL A 44 -10.75 1.62 13.62
CA VAL A 44 -12.17 1.44 13.97
C VAL A 44 -12.47 -0.02 14.29
N THR A 45 -11.87 -0.96 13.56
CA THR A 45 -12.03 -2.39 13.83
C THR A 45 -11.48 -2.76 15.21
N VAL A 46 -10.27 -2.31 15.54
CA VAL A 46 -9.65 -2.56 16.86
C VAL A 46 -10.44 -1.91 17.99
N ALA A 47 -10.89 -0.67 17.81
CA ALA A 47 -11.74 0.00 18.78
C ALA A 47 -13.07 -0.75 18.98
N GLY A 48 -13.69 -1.21 17.89
CA GLY A 48 -14.91 -2.01 17.91
C GLY A 48 -14.72 -3.37 18.61
N THR A 49 -13.57 -4.01 18.43
CA THR A 49 -13.23 -5.25 19.16
C THR A 49 -13.13 -4.99 20.66
N ILE A 50 -12.43 -3.94 21.10
CA ILE A 50 -12.28 -3.59 22.52
C ILE A 50 -13.63 -3.19 23.13
N MET A 51 -14.47 -2.47 22.38
CA MET A 51 -15.83 -2.09 22.79
C MET A 51 -16.85 -3.24 22.69
N GLN A 52 -16.45 -4.43 22.24
CA GLN A 52 -17.33 -5.59 21.99
C GLN A 52 -18.53 -5.29 21.07
N TRP A 53 -18.32 -4.50 20.02
CA TRP A 53 -19.35 -4.28 19.01
C TRP A 53 -19.76 -5.58 18.32
N THR A 54 -21.05 -5.91 18.29
CA THR A 54 -21.56 -7.19 17.77
C THR A 54 -21.07 -7.55 16.36
N TYR A 55 -20.81 -6.56 15.50
CA TYR A 55 -20.44 -6.75 14.10
C TYR A 55 -19.01 -6.29 13.76
N TRP A 56 -18.11 -6.19 14.75
CA TRP A 56 -16.71 -5.79 14.51
C TRP A 56 -16.02 -6.67 13.45
N TRP A 57 -16.36 -7.96 13.42
CA TRP A 57 -15.82 -8.95 12.49
C TRP A 57 -16.21 -8.71 11.03
N VAL A 58 -17.36 -8.07 10.77
CA VAL A 58 -17.80 -7.73 9.41
C VAL A 58 -16.87 -6.70 8.80
N LEU A 59 -16.56 -5.65 9.55
CA LEU A 59 -15.61 -4.61 9.12
C LEU A 59 -14.21 -5.22 8.87
N PHE A 60 -13.78 -6.13 9.75
CA PHE A 60 -12.53 -6.85 9.58
C PHE A 60 -12.49 -7.66 8.27
N ALA A 61 -13.54 -8.42 7.96
CA ALA A 61 -13.63 -9.20 6.73
C ALA A 61 -13.60 -8.31 5.48
N VAL A 62 -14.33 -7.18 5.50
CA VAL A 62 -14.31 -6.20 4.41
C VAL A 62 -12.91 -5.63 4.19
N LEU A 63 -12.16 -5.38 5.26
CA LEU A 63 -10.78 -4.87 5.16
C LEU A 63 -9.82 -5.87 4.52
N ILE A 64 -9.92 -7.15 4.90
CA ILE A 64 -9.10 -8.20 4.28
C ILE A 64 -9.39 -8.28 2.78
N ILE A 65 -10.66 -8.26 2.38
CA ILE A 65 -11.06 -8.28 0.97
C ILE A 65 -10.54 -7.03 0.24
N ALA A 66 -10.66 -5.84 0.84
CA ALA A 66 -10.16 -4.59 0.26
C ALA A 66 -8.64 -4.63 0.05
N CYS A 67 -7.88 -5.09 1.04
CA CYS A 67 -6.42 -5.24 0.94
C CYS A 67 -6.02 -6.22 -0.17
N ILE A 68 -6.67 -7.39 -0.26
CA ILE A 68 -6.42 -8.38 -1.33
C ILE A 68 -6.75 -7.77 -2.69
N THR A 69 -7.90 -7.10 -2.81
CA THR A 69 -8.33 -6.48 -4.07
C THR A 69 -7.34 -5.41 -4.53
N LEU A 70 -6.84 -4.58 -3.61
CA LEU A 70 -5.80 -3.60 -3.93
C LEU A 70 -4.48 -4.26 -4.32
N ALA A 71 -4.06 -5.32 -3.62
CA ALA A 71 -2.84 -6.04 -3.97
C ALA A 71 -2.93 -6.70 -5.36
N VAL A 72 -4.08 -7.30 -5.70
CA VAL A 72 -4.35 -7.88 -7.02
C VAL A 72 -4.42 -6.80 -8.09
N TRP A 73 -5.09 -5.68 -7.81
CA TRP A 73 -5.17 -4.55 -8.73
C TRP A 73 -3.78 -4.01 -9.05
N ASP A 74 -2.95 -3.80 -8.03
CA ASP A 74 -1.59 -3.28 -8.17
C ASP A 74 -0.70 -4.26 -8.95
N HIS A 75 -0.80 -5.57 -8.63
CA HIS A 75 -0.10 -6.62 -9.37
C HIS A 75 -0.51 -6.69 -10.85
N ASN A 76 -1.81 -6.55 -11.15
CA ASN A 76 -2.34 -6.65 -12.51
C ASN A 76 -2.19 -5.35 -13.32
N ARG A 77 -1.95 -4.20 -12.68
CA ARG A 77 -1.60 -2.95 -13.37
C ARG A 77 -0.19 -2.97 -13.95
N ASN A 78 0.69 -3.86 -13.50
CA ASN A 78 2.02 -4.03 -14.07
C ASN A 78 1.95 -4.80 -15.39
N VAL A 79 1.98 -4.06 -16.50
CA VAL A 79 2.38 -4.39 -17.89
C VAL A 79 1.91 -5.74 -18.47
N ARG A 80 1.54 -5.76 -19.76
CA ARG A 80 1.21 -7.01 -20.47
C ARG A 80 2.28 -8.08 -20.18
N PRO A 81 1.90 -9.33 -19.86
CA PRO A 81 2.87 -10.39 -19.52
C PRO A 81 4.00 -10.56 -20.55
N SER A 82 3.72 -10.24 -21.82
CA SER A 82 4.69 -10.26 -22.94
C SER A 82 5.75 -9.15 -22.92
N MET A 83 5.59 -8.13 -22.07
CA MET A 83 6.52 -7.00 -21.91
C MET A 83 7.24 -7.01 -20.55
N LYS A 84 6.96 -8.00 -19.69
CA LYS A 84 7.74 -8.19 -18.46
C LYS A 84 9.13 -8.63 -18.86
N GLN A 85 10.13 -7.76 -18.66
CA GLN A 85 11.53 -8.14 -18.85
C GLN A 85 11.83 -9.38 -17.98
N PRO A 86 12.65 -10.33 -18.46
CA PRO A 86 12.86 -11.62 -17.79
C PRO A 86 13.50 -11.54 -16.39
N ILE A 87 13.78 -10.35 -15.86
CA ILE A 87 14.29 -10.14 -14.50
C ILE A 87 13.71 -8.82 -13.97
N GLN A 88 12.41 -8.80 -13.65
CA GLN A 88 11.89 -7.79 -12.75
C GLN A 88 11.99 -8.39 -11.35
N GLU A 89 12.92 -7.90 -10.52
CA GLU A 89 13.06 -8.36 -9.13
C GLU A 89 11.68 -8.34 -8.47
N ASP A 90 11.27 -9.45 -7.85
CA ASP A 90 10.01 -9.51 -7.12
C ASP A 90 9.96 -8.34 -6.12
N PRO A 91 8.82 -7.64 -6.01
CA PRO A 91 8.71 -6.49 -5.14
C PRO A 91 9.09 -6.91 -3.71
N LYS A 92 10.16 -6.31 -3.17
CA LYS A 92 10.68 -6.62 -1.83
C LYS A 92 9.53 -6.58 -0.81
N THR A 93 9.42 -7.64 -0.02
CA THR A 93 8.39 -7.76 1.03
C THR A 93 8.49 -6.56 1.97
N ASN A 94 7.37 -5.85 2.15
CA ASN A 94 7.28 -4.79 3.13
C ASN A 94 7.17 -5.39 4.53
N TRP A 95 8.32 -5.80 5.10
CA TRP A 95 8.43 -6.37 6.44
C TRP A 95 7.77 -5.51 7.53
N PRO A 96 7.89 -4.17 7.53
CA PRO A 96 7.12 -3.32 8.43
C PRO A 96 5.60 -3.54 8.36
N ALA A 97 5.03 -3.65 7.16
CA ALA A 97 3.59 -3.94 6.99
C ALA A 97 3.23 -5.36 7.44
N ALA A 98 4.09 -6.34 7.20
CA ALA A 98 3.88 -7.71 7.65
C ALA A 98 3.92 -7.84 9.18
N LEU A 99 4.74 -7.03 9.86
CA LEU A 99 4.92 -7.07 11.32
C LEU A 99 3.99 -6.12 12.09
N ALA A 100 3.38 -5.13 11.43
CA ALA A 100 2.46 -4.19 12.09
C ALA A 100 1.34 -4.87 12.91
N PRO A 101 0.70 -5.97 12.46
CA PRO A 101 -0.29 -6.68 13.26
C PRO A 101 0.26 -7.24 14.57
N VAL A 102 1.52 -7.70 14.58
CA VAL A 102 2.17 -8.27 15.77
C VAL A 102 2.41 -7.21 16.84
N ILE A 103 2.70 -5.98 16.43
CA ILE A 103 2.92 -4.84 17.33
C ILE A 103 1.59 -4.33 17.91
N VAL A 104 0.54 -4.37 17.12
CA VAL A 104 -0.74 -3.72 17.43
C VAL A 104 -1.71 -4.65 18.17
N MET A 105 -1.69 -5.96 17.88
CA MET A 105 -2.57 -6.95 18.52
C MET A 105 -2.51 -6.94 20.05
N PRO A 106 -1.35 -6.80 20.72
CA PRO A 106 -1.28 -6.74 22.18
C PRO A 106 -2.11 -5.60 22.79
N LEU A 107 -2.38 -4.51 22.07
CA LEU A 107 -3.18 -3.40 22.57
C LEU A 107 -4.61 -3.84 22.92
N ILE A 108 -5.17 -4.83 22.21
CA ILE A 108 -6.52 -5.36 22.48
C ILE A 108 -6.54 -6.04 23.86
N TRP A 109 -5.45 -6.68 24.26
CA TRP A 109 -5.35 -7.43 25.52
C TRP A 109 -4.97 -6.55 26.71
N LEU A 110 -4.23 -5.46 26.46
CA LEU A 110 -3.78 -4.53 27.49
C LEU A 110 -4.87 -3.54 27.93
N ILE A 111 -5.90 -3.37 27.11
CA ILE A 111 -6.97 -2.41 27.37
C ILE A 111 -8.18 -3.13 27.95
N PRO A 112 -8.76 -2.63 29.06
CA PRO A 112 -9.97 -3.22 29.62
C PRO A 112 -11.11 -3.27 28.59
N GLU A 113 -11.76 -4.42 28.52
CA GLU A 113 -12.93 -4.62 27.66
C GLU A 113 -14.02 -3.59 27.99
N GLY A 114 -14.66 -3.03 26.96
CA GLY A 114 -15.68 -1.99 27.10
C GLY A 114 -15.15 -0.59 27.42
N SER A 115 -13.84 -0.41 27.60
CA SER A 115 -13.24 0.91 27.86
C SER A 115 -13.32 1.80 26.62
N VAL A 116 -14.21 2.80 26.64
CA VAL A 116 -14.38 3.74 25.52
C VAL A 116 -13.11 4.56 25.27
N ILE A 117 -12.48 5.05 26.34
CA ILE A 117 -11.26 5.86 26.27
C ILE A 117 -10.10 5.02 25.76
N GLY A 118 -9.93 3.81 26.31
CA GLY A 118 -8.88 2.89 25.88
C GLY A 118 -9.05 2.47 24.42
N ALA A 119 -10.25 2.05 24.03
CA ALA A 119 -10.58 1.68 22.67
C ALA A 119 -10.32 2.81 21.66
N THR A 120 -10.66 4.05 22.03
CA THR A 120 -10.40 5.22 21.17
C THR A 120 -8.90 5.47 20.99
N ILE A 121 -8.12 5.44 22.08
CA ILE A 121 -6.67 5.63 22.02
C ILE A 121 -6.02 4.52 21.18
N ALA A 122 -6.37 3.25 21.42
CA ALA A 122 -5.85 2.14 20.63
C ALA A 122 -6.22 2.28 19.16
N GLY A 123 -7.49 2.56 18.85
CA GLY A 123 -7.95 2.75 17.47
C GLY A 123 -7.18 3.85 16.73
N VAL A 124 -6.92 4.99 17.39
CA VAL A 124 -6.11 6.08 16.81
C VAL A 124 -4.67 5.63 16.58
N VAL A 125 -4.04 4.98 17.56
CA VAL A 125 -2.67 4.47 17.44
C VAL A 125 -2.56 3.48 16.27
N VAL A 126 -3.47 2.52 16.19
CA VAL A 126 -3.56 1.54 15.09
C VAL A 126 -3.66 2.27 13.75
N ALA A 127 -4.57 3.24 13.65
CA ALA A 127 -4.80 3.97 12.40
C ALA A 127 -3.55 4.71 11.94
N VAL A 128 -2.86 5.39 12.85
CA VAL A 128 -1.62 6.11 12.55
C VAL A 128 -0.51 5.14 12.12
N VAL A 129 -0.31 4.05 12.86
CA VAL A 129 0.73 3.05 12.56
C VAL A 129 0.51 2.42 11.20
N PHE A 130 -0.70 1.91 10.92
CA PHE A 130 -1.01 1.29 9.63
C PHE A 130 -0.91 2.26 8.47
N THR A 131 -1.42 3.49 8.62
CA THR A 131 -1.29 4.53 7.58
C THR A 131 0.17 4.84 7.29
N ALA A 132 0.98 5.06 8.33
CA ALA A 132 2.40 5.37 8.18
C ALA A 132 3.17 4.21 7.53
N VAL A 133 2.90 2.97 7.93
CA VAL A 133 3.56 1.78 7.40
C VAL A 133 3.20 1.53 5.93
N LEU A 134 1.94 1.76 5.54
CA LEU A 134 1.51 1.63 4.15
C LEU A 134 2.12 2.73 3.28
N ILE A 135 2.12 3.99 3.73
CA ILE A 135 2.74 5.10 2.99
C ILE A 135 4.26 4.93 2.87
N CYS A 136 4.94 4.56 3.95
CA CYS A 136 6.38 4.30 3.93
C CYS A 136 6.74 3.07 3.08
N GLY A 137 5.85 2.08 3.06
CA GLY A 137 5.96 0.90 2.18
C GLY A 137 5.93 1.28 0.71
N GLU A 138 4.95 2.09 0.33
CA GLU A 138 4.80 2.59 -1.04
C GLU A 138 6.02 3.41 -1.47
N LYS A 139 6.54 4.29 -0.60
CA LYS A 139 7.74 5.10 -0.88
C LYS A 139 9.02 4.28 -1.02
N ARG A 140 9.06 3.05 -0.52
CA ARG A 140 10.24 2.16 -0.58
C ARG A 140 10.16 1.13 -1.72
N ARG A 141 9.07 1.09 -2.48
CA ARG A 141 8.81 0.17 -3.60
C ARG A 141 9.02 0.82 -4.96
#